data_AF-A0A4Y7ZKA5-F1
#
_entry.id   AF-A0A4Y7ZKA5-F1
#
_cell.length_a   1.000
_cell.length_b   1.000
_cell.length_c   1.000
_cell.angle_alpha   90.00
_cell.angle_beta   90.00
_cell.angle_gamma   90.00
#
_symmetry.space_group_name_H-M   'P 1'
#
loop_
_entity.id
_entity.type
_entity.pdbx_description
1 polymer ?
#
loop_
_entity_poly.entity_id
_entity_poly.type
_entity_poly.pdbx_seq_one_letter_code
_entity_poly.pdbx_strand_id
1 'polypeptide(L)'
;MHIFTTLDKESCRKVIEEEGASRLSLVYHLKVKDIDGYKKWLRETEHNFSGKRLYRVKVDPVAREGMLVDEILIDEFSSLQEGLEFLSTFGDVLERFCSEHVILAIKPEPSIVFHMVKWMSWLIRLFKGTADKGTPSANWSAENIAVWPDDKQMEVARTQNLDEALFVYNLNKYKPVAEYRGFNEDGKSVSGKEAYDRYSKIAGFELLRRGAYPIYGGKPIFLFGGHKDCMLAEHWDHFIFVRYPQRRNLLATIESEEFHKGEVHRDAGLERVAIFMGKEA
;
A
#
# COMPACT_ATOMS: atom_id res chain seq x y z
N MET A 1 0.49 15.32 6.08
CA MET A 1 -0.85 14.82 5.75
C MET A 1 -1.88 15.54 6.58
N HIS A 2 -2.94 16.07 5.97
CA HIS A 2 -4.05 16.71 6.66
C HIS A 2 -5.27 15.78 6.70
N ILE A 3 -6.09 15.90 7.75
CA ILE A 3 -7.28 15.07 7.98
C ILE A 3 -8.52 15.93 7.86
N PHE A 4 -9.43 15.57 6.96
CA PHE A 4 -10.70 16.26 6.78
C PHE A 4 -11.87 15.31 7.07
N THR A 5 -12.71 15.71 8.03
CA THR A 5 -13.96 15.00 8.34
C THR A 5 -15.09 15.36 7.38
N THR A 6 -14.95 16.47 6.65
CA THR A 6 -15.88 16.95 5.61
C THR A 6 -15.09 17.46 4.41
N LEU A 7 -15.60 17.27 3.19
CA LEU A 7 -15.02 17.75 1.93
C LEU A 7 -15.13 19.28 1.79
N ASP A 8 -14.40 20.03 2.62
CA ASP A 8 -14.25 21.47 2.43
C ASP A 8 -13.29 21.75 1.26
N LYS A 9 -13.87 22.08 0.10
CA LYS A 9 -13.13 22.25 -1.17
C LYS A 9 -12.05 23.31 -1.09
N GLU A 10 -12.29 24.40 -0.36
CA GLU A 10 -11.36 25.54 -0.27
C GLU A 10 -10.11 25.15 0.52
N SER A 11 -10.29 24.54 1.71
CA SER A 11 -9.16 24.06 2.52
C SER A 11 -8.39 22.93 1.82
N CYS A 12 -9.09 22.01 1.14
CA CYS A 12 -8.42 20.97 0.37
C CYS A 12 -7.56 21.59 -0.73
N ARG A 13 -8.13 22.46 -1.55
CA ARG A 13 -7.41 23.11 -2.67
C ARG A 13 -6.14 23.81 -2.20
N LYS A 14 -6.22 24.60 -1.13
CA LYS A 14 -5.07 25.36 -0.61
C LYS A 14 -3.91 24.47 -0.20
N VAL A 15 -4.16 23.42 0.57
CA VAL A 15 -3.09 22.53 1.01
C VAL A 15 -2.52 21.73 -0.17
N ILE A 16 -3.33 21.43 -1.19
CA ILE A 16 -2.81 20.71 -2.36
C ILE A 16 -1.92 21.63 -3.22
N GLU A 17 -2.28 22.90 -3.39
CA GLU A 17 -1.42 23.88 -4.06
C GLU A 17 -0.05 23.99 -3.36
N GLU A 18 -0.03 23.91 -2.02
CA GLU A 18 1.20 23.89 -1.22
C GLU A 18 2.04 22.60 -1.43
N GLU A 19 1.41 21.46 -1.70
CA GLU A 19 2.09 20.17 -1.96
C GLU A 19 2.58 20.00 -3.41
N GLY A 20 2.23 20.93 -4.32
CA GLY A 20 2.71 20.97 -5.70
C GLY A 20 2.42 19.69 -6.50
N ALA A 21 1.25 19.08 -6.28
CA ALA A 21 0.84 17.87 -6.99
C ALA A 21 0.15 18.22 -8.33
N SER A 22 0.69 17.74 -9.45
CA SER A 22 0.06 17.92 -10.78
C SER A 22 -1.00 16.87 -11.09
N ARG A 23 -0.97 15.73 -10.41
CA ARG A 23 -1.86 14.57 -10.55
C ARG A 23 -2.36 14.15 -9.17
N LEU A 24 -3.52 13.50 -9.12
CA LEU A 24 -4.09 13.01 -7.88
C LEU A 24 -4.48 11.55 -8.03
N SER A 25 -4.24 10.76 -6.98
CA SER A 25 -4.80 9.42 -6.87
C SER A 25 -5.61 9.30 -5.60
N LEU A 26 -6.74 8.61 -5.69
CA LEU A 26 -7.62 8.34 -4.59
C LEU A 26 -7.57 6.84 -4.28
N VAL A 27 -7.09 6.52 -3.08
CA VAL A 27 -7.00 5.17 -2.56
C VAL A 27 -8.13 4.96 -1.56
N TYR A 28 -9.12 4.20 -1.97
CA TYR A 28 -10.30 3.89 -1.18
C TYR A 28 -10.04 2.67 -0.31
N HIS A 29 -10.45 2.73 0.95
CA HIS A 29 -10.48 1.60 1.88
C HIS A 29 -11.94 1.43 2.30
N LEU A 30 -12.59 0.39 1.77
CA LEU A 30 -14.03 0.22 1.86
C LEU A 30 -14.39 -1.00 2.68
N LYS A 31 -15.42 -0.84 3.52
CA LYS A 31 -16.18 -1.94 4.12
C LYS A 31 -17.61 -1.87 3.58
N VAL A 32 -17.96 -2.78 2.70
CA VAL A 32 -19.16 -2.71 1.86
C VAL A 32 -20.32 -3.39 2.58
N LYS A 33 -21.43 -2.66 2.76
CA LYS A 33 -22.66 -3.20 3.39
C LYS A 33 -23.78 -3.48 2.38
N ASP A 34 -23.81 -2.75 1.26
CA ASP A 34 -24.75 -2.97 0.15
C ASP A 34 -23.96 -3.24 -1.14
N ILE A 35 -23.84 -4.52 -1.47
CA ILE A 35 -23.05 -4.99 -2.62
C ILE A 35 -23.66 -4.54 -3.95
N ASP A 36 -24.99 -4.50 -4.06
CA ASP A 36 -25.64 -4.17 -5.34
C ASP A 36 -25.61 -2.68 -5.62
N GLY A 37 -25.83 -1.87 -4.58
CA GLY A 37 -25.64 -0.43 -4.63
C GLY A 37 -24.18 -0.06 -4.95
N TYR A 38 -23.22 -0.70 -4.28
CA TYR A 38 -21.80 -0.50 -4.56
C TYR A 38 -21.41 -0.89 -6.01
N LYS A 39 -21.89 -2.03 -6.52
CA LYS A 39 -21.67 -2.42 -7.93
C LYS A 39 -22.27 -1.42 -8.92
N LYS A 40 -23.40 -0.81 -8.59
CA LYS A 40 -23.99 0.26 -9.41
C LYS A 40 -23.09 1.50 -9.41
N TRP A 41 -22.62 1.92 -8.24
CA TRP A 41 -21.67 3.03 -8.10
C TRP A 41 -20.38 2.78 -8.88
N LEU A 42 -19.85 1.55 -8.86
CA LEU A 42 -18.67 1.19 -9.65
C LEU A 42 -18.86 1.40 -11.15
N ARG A 43 -19.99 0.92 -11.70
CA ARG A 43 -20.32 1.08 -13.12
C ARG A 43 -20.54 2.54 -13.50
N GLU A 44 -21.19 3.31 -12.64
CA GLU A 44 -21.43 4.74 -12.87
C GLU A 44 -20.11 5.53 -12.83
N THR A 45 -19.18 5.18 -11.95
CA THR A 45 -17.93 5.94 -11.82
C THR A 45 -16.89 5.61 -12.89
N GLU A 46 -17.00 4.46 -13.57
CA GLU A 46 -16.00 3.98 -14.53
C GLU A 46 -15.93 4.81 -15.83
N HIS A 47 -17.01 5.51 -16.21
CA HIS A 47 -17.10 6.22 -17.49
C HIS A 47 -17.47 7.69 -17.40
N ASN A 48 -17.84 8.18 -16.20
CA ASN A 48 -18.42 9.52 -16.06
C ASN A 48 -17.40 10.63 -15.81
N PHE A 49 -16.13 10.30 -15.53
CA PHE A 49 -15.06 11.28 -15.31
C PHE A 49 -13.79 10.87 -16.05
N SER A 50 -12.90 11.83 -16.28
CA SER A 50 -11.59 11.65 -16.95
C SER A 50 -10.57 10.81 -16.16
N GLY A 51 -10.90 10.43 -14.93
CA GLY A 51 -10.08 9.55 -14.11
C GLY A 51 -10.06 8.11 -14.63
N LYS A 52 -9.03 7.36 -14.23
CA LYS A 52 -8.88 5.94 -14.53
C LYS A 52 -8.85 5.13 -13.25
N ARG A 53 -9.75 4.16 -13.14
CA ARG A 53 -9.63 3.09 -12.14
C ARG A 53 -8.48 2.17 -12.51
N LEU A 54 -7.41 2.21 -11.71
CA LEU A 54 -6.19 1.44 -11.95
C LEU A 54 -6.28 0.04 -11.34
N TYR A 55 -6.76 -0.04 -10.11
CA TYR A 55 -6.76 -1.29 -9.34
C TYR A 55 -8.02 -1.44 -8.50
N ARG A 56 -8.47 -2.69 -8.37
CA ARG A 56 -9.49 -3.14 -7.43
C ARG A 56 -9.03 -4.42 -6.77
N VAL A 57 -8.94 -4.42 -5.45
CA VAL A 57 -8.39 -5.53 -4.67
C VAL A 57 -9.34 -5.89 -3.55
N LYS A 58 -9.83 -7.14 -3.56
CA LYS A 58 -10.48 -7.76 -2.42
C LYS A 58 -9.43 -8.08 -1.37
N VAL A 59 -9.54 -7.42 -0.22
CA VAL A 59 -8.59 -7.55 0.89
C VAL A 59 -8.88 -8.85 1.63
N ASP A 60 -7.81 -9.47 2.14
CA ASP A 60 -7.92 -10.65 2.99
C ASP A 60 -8.79 -10.32 4.22
N PRO A 61 -9.66 -11.25 4.68
CA PRO A 61 -10.65 -10.99 5.72
C PRO A 61 -10.04 -10.94 7.13
N VAL A 62 -9.12 -10.01 7.36
CA VAL A 62 -8.38 -9.84 8.60
C VAL A 62 -8.20 -8.36 8.90
N ALA A 63 -8.46 -7.98 10.15
CA ALA A 63 -8.30 -6.60 10.58
C ALA A 63 -6.83 -6.28 10.84
N ARG A 64 -6.44 -5.03 10.57
CA ARG A 64 -5.17 -4.43 11.03
C ARG A 64 -5.50 -3.32 12.00
N GLU A 65 -5.04 -3.44 13.25
CA GLU A 65 -5.31 -2.44 14.30
C GLU A 65 -6.82 -2.09 14.43
N GLY A 66 -7.67 -3.12 14.35
CA GLY A 66 -9.13 -2.97 14.43
C GLY A 66 -9.82 -2.54 13.13
N MET A 67 -9.08 -2.06 12.13
CA MET A 67 -9.62 -1.69 10.83
C MET A 67 -9.78 -2.93 9.94
N LEU A 68 -11.03 -3.23 9.57
CA LEU A 68 -11.37 -4.28 8.60
C LEU A 68 -11.75 -3.63 7.27
N VAL A 69 -11.10 -4.05 6.20
CA VAL A 69 -11.31 -3.55 4.85
C VAL A 69 -11.73 -4.72 3.97
N ASP A 70 -12.80 -4.56 3.19
CA ASP A 70 -13.26 -5.55 2.22
C ASP A 70 -12.61 -5.34 0.85
N GLU A 71 -12.52 -4.08 0.42
CA GLU A 71 -11.99 -3.73 -0.90
C GLU A 71 -11.12 -2.46 -0.85
N ILE A 72 -9.97 -2.51 -1.54
CA ILE A 72 -9.14 -1.36 -1.86
C ILE A 72 -9.30 -1.01 -3.32
N LEU A 73 -9.56 0.26 -3.62
CA LEU A 73 -9.62 0.80 -4.99
C LEU A 73 -8.60 1.90 -5.16
N ILE A 74 -8.02 1.98 -6.34
CA ILE A 74 -7.06 3.04 -6.68
C ILE A 74 -7.53 3.67 -7.99
N ASP A 75 -8.02 4.90 -7.89
CA ASP A 75 -8.39 5.73 -9.03
C ASP A 75 -7.32 6.82 -9.20
N GLU A 76 -6.93 7.12 -10.43
CA GLU A 76 -5.93 8.15 -10.76
C GLU A 76 -6.53 9.18 -11.72
N PHE A 77 -6.28 10.46 -11.46
CA PHE A 77 -6.80 11.61 -12.18
C PHE A 77 -5.65 12.41 -12.78
N SER A 78 -5.87 12.99 -13.96
CA SER A 78 -4.87 13.83 -14.64
C SER A 78 -4.57 15.12 -13.90
N SER A 79 -5.53 15.60 -13.11
CA SER A 79 -5.39 16.79 -12.29
C SER A 79 -6.06 16.59 -10.94
N LEU A 80 -5.67 17.45 -9.98
CA LEU A 80 -6.33 17.50 -8.69
C LEU A 80 -7.81 17.87 -8.80
N GLN A 81 -8.11 18.88 -9.62
CA GLN A 81 -9.45 19.42 -9.76
C GLN A 81 -10.43 18.31 -10.15
N GLU A 82 -10.08 17.50 -11.14
CA GLU A 82 -10.89 16.35 -11.58
C GLU A 82 -11.16 15.37 -10.44
N GLY A 83 -10.14 15.07 -9.62
CA GLY A 83 -10.31 14.15 -8.49
C GLY A 83 -11.19 14.72 -7.37
N LEU A 84 -11.10 16.03 -7.09
CA LEU A 84 -11.98 16.69 -6.11
C LEU A 84 -13.42 16.83 -6.62
N GLU A 85 -13.61 17.09 -7.92
CA GLU A 85 -14.92 17.09 -8.57
C GLU A 85 -15.55 15.70 -8.54
N PHE A 86 -14.75 14.65 -8.78
CA PHE A 86 -15.18 13.27 -8.64
C PHE A 86 -15.65 12.97 -7.21
N LEU A 87 -14.85 13.31 -6.19
CA LEU A 87 -15.23 13.13 -4.78
C LEU A 87 -16.49 13.90 -4.43
N SER A 88 -16.63 15.14 -4.88
CA SER A 88 -17.83 15.95 -4.63
C SER A 88 -19.09 15.37 -5.28
N THR A 89 -18.93 14.63 -6.38
CA THR A 89 -20.08 14.08 -7.13
C THR A 89 -20.48 12.71 -6.61
N PHE A 90 -19.51 11.88 -6.22
CA PHE A 90 -19.72 10.47 -5.92
C PHE A 90 -19.34 10.03 -4.51
N GLY A 91 -18.63 10.85 -3.75
CA GLY A 91 -18.16 10.54 -2.40
C GLY A 91 -19.31 10.28 -1.44
N ASP A 92 -20.23 11.24 -1.30
CA ASP A 92 -21.38 11.13 -0.38
C ASP A 92 -22.32 9.96 -0.72
N VAL A 93 -22.38 9.57 -2.00
CA VAL A 93 -23.18 8.43 -2.45
C VAL A 93 -22.57 7.12 -1.95
N LEU A 94 -21.24 7.04 -1.87
CA LEU A 94 -20.52 5.85 -1.43
C LEU A 94 -20.82 5.52 0.04
N GLU A 95 -21.08 6.53 0.88
CA GLU A 95 -21.45 6.35 2.31
C GLU A 95 -22.75 5.54 2.48
N ARG A 96 -23.63 5.56 1.47
CA ARG A 96 -24.88 4.80 1.49
C ARG A 96 -24.63 3.30 1.37
N PHE A 97 -23.56 2.91 0.67
CA PHE A 97 -23.25 1.52 0.34
C PHE A 97 -22.15 0.90 1.19
N CYS A 98 -21.40 1.72 1.93
CA CYS A 98 -20.34 1.28 2.82
C CYS A 98 -20.73 1.49 4.29
N SER A 99 -20.37 0.58 5.18
CA SER A 99 -20.45 0.82 6.63
C SER A 99 -19.28 1.67 7.11
N GLU A 100 -18.13 1.53 6.46
CA GLU A 100 -16.93 2.34 6.68
C GLU A 100 -16.31 2.64 5.32
N HIS A 101 -15.89 3.88 5.10
CA HIS A 101 -15.19 4.28 3.88
C HIS A 101 -14.15 5.34 4.25
N VAL A 102 -12.91 5.14 3.83
CA VAL A 102 -11.81 6.05 4.09
C VAL A 102 -11.01 6.21 2.81
N ILE A 103 -10.73 7.45 2.41
CA ILE A 103 -10.08 7.73 1.13
C ILE A 103 -8.77 8.48 1.39
N LEU A 104 -7.66 7.86 1.01
CA LEU A 104 -6.35 8.50 1.03
C LEU A 104 -6.08 9.14 -0.33
N ALA A 105 -5.87 10.45 -0.32
CA ALA A 105 -5.37 11.17 -1.47
C ALA A 105 -3.84 11.05 -1.50
N ILE A 106 -3.32 10.61 -2.64
CA ILE A 106 -1.91 10.34 -2.88
C ILE A 106 -1.45 11.26 -4.02
N LYS A 107 -0.28 11.87 -3.86
CA LYS A 107 0.51 12.42 -4.95
C LYS A 107 1.26 11.25 -5.61
N PRO A 108 0.86 10.77 -6.80
CA PRO A 108 1.42 9.55 -7.37
C PRO A 108 2.85 9.77 -7.86
N GLU A 109 3.68 8.73 -7.74
CA GLU A 109 4.96 8.67 -8.43
C GLU A 109 4.74 8.59 -9.96
N PRO A 110 5.70 9.07 -10.78
CA PRO A 110 5.61 8.95 -12.22
C PRO A 110 5.47 7.49 -12.66
N SER A 111 4.49 7.21 -13.54
CA SER A 111 4.21 5.84 -13.99
C SER A 111 5.42 5.15 -14.65
N ILE A 112 6.31 5.92 -15.27
CA ILE A 112 7.55 5.42 -15.88
C ILE A 112 8.44 4.66 -14.89
N VAL A 113 8.44 5.05 -13.60
CA VAL A 113 9.20 4.38 -12.54
C VAL A 113 8.76 2.92 -12.44
N PHE A 114 7.46 2.66 -12.36
CA PHE A 114 6.93 1.29 -12.24
C PHE A 114 7.09 0.48 -13.53
N HIS A 115 7.05 1.12 -14.71
CA HIS A 115 7.35 0.46 -15.98
C HIS A 115 8.82 0.01 -16.05
N MET A 116 9.76 0.86 -15.60
CA MET A 116 11.18 0.51 -15.53
C MET A 116 11.43 -0.64 -14.54
N VAL A 117 10.79 -0.61 -13.37
CA VAL A 117 10.94 -1.69 -12.37
C VAL A 117 10.32 -3.00 -12.88
N LYS A 118 9.19 -2.95 -13.59
CA LYS A 118 8.62 -4.14 -14.26
C LYS A 118 9.57 -4.72 -15.31
N TRP A 119 10.18 -3.87 -16.13
CA TRP A 119 11.17 -4.32 -17.12
C TRP A 119 12.41 -4.92 -16.45
N MET A 120 12.88 -4.31 -15.36
CA MET A 120 13.98 -4.85 -14.56
C MET A 120 13.63 -6.18 -13.89
N SER A 121 12.41 -6.35 -13.39
CA SER A 121 11.89 -7.64 -12.89
C SER A 121 11.97 -8.73 -13.95
N TRP A 122 11.52 -8.42 -15.17
CA TRP A 122 11.59 -9.34 -16.30
C TRP A 122 13.04 -9.74 -16.62
N LEU A 123 13.95 -8.77 -16.69
CA LEU A 123 15.36 -9.04 -16.98
C LEU A 123 16.03 -9.87 -15.87
N ILE A 124 15.83 -9.51 -14.60
CA ILE A 124 16.36 -10.24 -13.45
C ILE A 124 15.83 -11.67 -13.45
N ARG A 125 14.54 -11.88 -13.74
CA ARG A 125 13.95 -13.22 -13.79
C ARG A 125 14.54 -14.09 -14.89
N LEU A 126 14.96 -13.52 -16.02
CA LEU A 126 15.62 -14.28 -17.10
C LEU A 126 16.98 -14.84 -16.69
N PHE A 127 17.77 -14.09 -15.92
CA PHE A 127 19.16 -14.47 -15.59
C PHE A 127 19.34 -15.01 -14.17
N LYS A 128 18.50 -14.58 -13.23
CA LYS A 128 18.59 -14.85 -11.79
C LYS A 128 17.24 -15.26 -11.19
N GLY A 129 16.30 -15.71 -12.01
CA GLY A 129 14.96 -16.09 -11.56
C GLY A 129 14.99 -17.20 -10.51
N THR A 130 14.08 -17.11 -9.56
CA THR A 130 13.81 -18.16 -8.58
C THR A 130 12.35 -18.59 -8.74
N ALA A 131 12.10 -19.90 -8.74
CA ALA A 131 10.75 -20.46 -8.80
C ALA A 131 10.42 -21.13 -7.47
N ASP A 132 9.38 -20.63 -6.80
CA ASP A 132 8.93 -21.19 -5.53
C ASP A 132 7.87 -22.27 -5.79
N LYS A 133 8.12 -23.49 -5.30
CA LYS A 133 7.21 -24.64 -5.44
C LYS A 133 6.84 -25.20 -4.08
N GLY A 134 5.71 -25.91 -4.01
CA GLY A 134 5.23 -26.51 -2.77
C GLY A 134 4.53 -25.52 -1.85
N THR A 135 4.37 -25.91 -0.60
CA THR A 135 3.74 -25.11 0.44
C THR A 135 4.82 -24.36 1.20
N PRO A 136 4.82 -23.01 1.24
CA PRO A 136 5.73 -22.25 2.07
C PRO A 136 5.64 -22.68 3.54
N SER A 137 6.71 -22.50 4.31
CA SER A 137 6.67 -22.88 5.70
C SER A 137 5.79 -21.90 6.50
N ALA A 138 5.61 -22.17 7.79
CA ALA A 138 4.94 -21.24 8.70
C ALA A 138 5.93 -20.65 9.71
N ASN A 139 7.23 -20.68 9.38
CA ASN A 139 8.30 -20.40 10.33
C ASN A 139 8.61 -18.90 10.48
N TRP A 140 8.19 -18.08 9.50
CA TRP A 140 8.37 -16.64 9.60
C TRP A 140 7.38 -16.02 10.59
N SER A 141 7.92 -15.24 11.52
CA SER A 141 7.22 -14.39 12.46
C SER A 141 8.04 -13.12 12.72
N ALA A 142 7.40 -12.03 13.09
CA ALA A 142 8.09 -10.79 13.45
C ALA A 142 7.69 -10.32 14.85
N GLU A 143 8.68 -10.04 15.70
CA GLU A 143 8.43 -9.45 17.03
C GLU A 143 7.83 -8.04 16.91
N ASN A 144 8.32 -7.26 15.93
CA ASN A 144 7.93 -5.88 15.72
C ASN A 144 6.70 -5.77 14.81
N ILE A 145 5.54 -6.13 15.35
CA ILE A 145 4.26 -6.07 14.63
C ILE A 145 3.84 -4.64 14.24
N ALA A 146 4.48 -3.58 14.77
CA ALA A 146 4.17 -2.21 14.36
C ALA A 146 4.59 -1.94 12.91
N VAL A 147 5.68 -2.59 12.47
CA VAL A 147 6.18 -2.45 11.10
C VAL A 147 5.87 -3.69 10.29
N TRP A 148 5.78 -4.89 10.87
CA TRP A 148 5.51 -6.14 10.15
C TRP A 148 4.03 -6.58 10.23
N PRO A 149 3.54 -7.45 9.31
CA PRO A 149 2.24 -8.08 9.48
C PRO A 149 2.22 -8.89 10.78
N ASP A 150 1.09 -8.89 11.49
CA ASP A 150 0.94 -9.69 12.69
C ASP A 150 0.63 -11.17 12.37
N ASP A 151 0.66 -12.02 13.40
CA ASP A 151 0.44 -13.46 13.26
C ASP A 151 -0.93 -13.79 12.64
N LYS A 152 -1.99 -13.01 12.92
CA LYS A 152 -3.32 -13.24 12.35
C LYS A 152 -3.32 -12.91 10.86
N GLN A 153 -2.69 -11.80 10.47
CA GLN A 153 -2.54 -11.45 9.06
C GLN A 153 -1.78 -12.54 8.31
N MET A 154 -0.72 -13.08 8.92
CA MET A 154 0.08 -14.15 8.32
C MET A 154 -0.66 -15.50 8.30
N GLU A 155 -1.45 -15.83 9.32
CA GLU A 155 -2.33 -16.99 9.35
C GLU A 155 -3.35 -16.92 8.21
N VAL A 156 -4.11 -15.83 8.13
CA VAL A 156 -5.09 -15.63 7.06
C VAL A 156 -4.39 -15.68 5.70
N ALA A 157 -3.24 -15.03 5.54
CA ALA A 157 -2.48 -15.06 4.31
C ALA A 157 -2.16 -16.50 3.86
N ARG A 158 -1.78 -17.40 4.78
CA ARG A 158 -1.47 -18.81 4.46
C ARG A 158 -2.71 -19.66 4.14
N THR A 159 -3.89 -19.28 4.62
CA THR A 159 -5.15 -20.00 4.33
C THR A 159 -5.78 -19.64 2.98
N GLN A 160 -5.38 -18.51 2.38
CA GLN A 160 -5.86 -18.10 1.07
C GLN A 160 -5.21 -18.93 -0.06
N ASN A 161 -5.73 -18.79 -1.28
CA ASN A 161 -5.18 -19.48 -2.45
C ASN A 161 -3.73 -19.04 -2.73
N LEU A 162 -2.80 -20.00 -2.60
CA LEU A 162 -1.36 -19.78 -2.78
C LEU A 162 -0.95 -19.50 -4.23
N ASP A 163 -1.77 -19.91 -5.19
CA ASP A 163 -1.50 -19.83 -6.63
C ASP A 163 -2.13 -18.61 -7.32
N GLU A 164 -2.97 -17.86 -6.60
CA GLU A 164 -3.53 -16.59 -7.08
C GLU A 164 -2.53 -15.44 -6.92
N ALA A 165 -2.62 -14.46 -7.81
CA ALA A 165 -1.87 -13.22 -7.70
C ALA A 165 -2.19 -12.51 -6.39
N LEU A 166 -1.15 -11.95 -5.78
CA LEU A 166 -1.26 -11.23 -4.53
C LEU A 166 -0.87 -9.77 -4.73
N PHE A 167 -1.62 -8.88 -4.11
CA PHE A 167 -1.34 -7.47 -4.01
C PHE A 167 -1.06 -7.14 -2.54
N VAL A 168 0.02 -6.40 -2.30
CA VAL A 168 0.43 -5.97 -0.96
C VAL A 168 0.51 -4.46 -0.94
N TYR A 169 -0.37 -3.89 -0.14
CA TYR A 169 -0.47 -2.47 0.18
C TYR A 169 0.40 -2.17 1.40
N ASN A 170 1.25 -1.15 1.32
CA ASN A 170 1.97 -0.62 2.48
C ASN A 170 1.85 0.90 2.53
N LEU A 171 1.45 1.45 3.67
CA LEU A 171 1.76 2.83 4.05
C LEU A 171 2.88 2.81 5.08
N ASN A 172 3.97 3.48 4.78
CA ASN A 172 5.15 3.53 5.63
C ASN A 172 5.24 4.89 6.32
N LYS A 173 5.51 4.85 7.63
CA LYS A 173 5.95 6.00 8.41
C LYS A 173 7.40 5.79 8.80
N TYR A 174 8.28 6.66 8.34
CA TYR A 174 9.71 6.61 8.62
C TYR A 174 10.00 7.22 9.99
N LYS A 175 10.96 6.64 10.71
CA LYS A 175 11.54 7.33 11.86
C LYS A 175 12.34 8.55 11.39
N PRO A 176 12.38 9.65 12.15
CA PRO A 176 13.30 10.77 11.87
C PRO A 176 14.76 10.31 11.83
N VAL A 177 15.13 9.41 12.75
CA VAL A 177 16.46 8.79 12.86
C VAL A 177 16.28 7.28 12.98
N ALA A 178 17.07 6.51 12.23
CA ALA A 178 17.01 5.06 12.28
C ALA A 178 17.61 4.51 13.58
N GLU A 179 16.95 3.51 14.17
CA GLU A 179 17.32 2.91 15.45
C GLU A 179 17.74 1.45 15.28
N TYR A 180 19.03 1.21 15.07
CA TYR A 180 19.57 -0.15 14.99
C TYR A 180 19.72 -0.75 16.40
N ARG A 181 19.29 -2.01 16.56
CA ARG A 181 19.55 -2.79 17.78
C ARG A 181 21.04 -3.19 17.81
N GLY A 182 21.91 -2.30 18.30
CA GLY A 182 23.37 -2.49 18.37
C GLY A 182 24.15 -1.19 18.21
N PHE A 183 25.46 -1.20 18.46
CA PHE A 183 26.32 -0.06 18.14
C PHE A 183 26.42 0.08 16.63
N ASN A 184 26.06 1.25 16.09
CA ASN A 184 26.49 1.65 14.75
C ASN A 184 28.03 1.72 14.78
N GLU A 185 28.71 0.74 14.19
CA GLU A 185 30.19 0.66 14.15
C GLU A 185 30.82 1.95 13.58
N ASP A 186 30.08 2.68 12.75
CA ASP A 186 30.55 3.91 12.11
C ASP A 186 30.19 5.21 12.86
N GLY A 187 29.40 5.15 13.94
CA GLY A 187 28.93 6.32 14.70
C GLY A 187 28.05 7.32 13.93
N LYS A 188 27.75 7.07 12.65
CA LYS A 188 26.92 7.94 11.81
C LYS A 188 25.45 7.60 11.99
N SER A 189 24.69 8.59 12.46
CA SER A 189 23.24 8.56 12.42
C SER A 189 22.75 8.63 10.96
N VAL A 190 21.80 7.77 10.60
CA VAL A 190 21.12 7.79 9.30
C VAL A 190 19.63 7.98 9.52
N SER A 191 18.94 8.60 8.57
CA SER A 191 17.50 8.78 8.64
C SER A 191 16.75 7.44 8.51
N GLY A 192 15.52 7.38 9.01
CA GLY A 192 14.69 6.19 8.86
C GLY A 192 14.41 5.84 7.39
N LYS A 193 14.28 6.86 6.53
CA LYS A 193 14.17 6.68 5.08
C LYS A 193 15.42 6.02 4.50
N GLU A 194 16.62 6.47 4.85
CA GLU A 194 17.87 5.86 4.34
C GLU A 194 18.04 4.41 4.79
N ALA A 195 17.64 4.08 6.03
CA ALA A 195 17.59 2.70 6.50
C ALA A 195 16.57 1.89 5.68
N TYR A 196 15.35 2.41 5.47
CA TYR A 196 14.35 1.74 4.65
C TYR A 196 14.78 1.57 3.17
N ASP A 197 15.54 2.50 2.62
CA ASP A 197 16.11 2.39 1.27
C ASP A 197 17.13 1.24 1.19
N ARG A 198 17.89 0.96 2.27
CA ARG A 198 18.78 -0.23 2.36
C ARG A 198 17.97 -1.52 2.37
N TYR A 199 16.92 -1.59 3.20
CA TYR A 199 15.97 -2.71 3.18
C TYR A 199 15.39 -2.92 1.77
N SER A 200 14.91 -1.84 1.13
CA SER A 200 14.25 -1.89 -0.18
C SER A 200 15.16 -2.41 -1.29
N LYS A 201 16.48 -2.18 -1.20
CA LYS A 201 17.45 -2.76 -2.14
C LYS A 201 17.56 -4.28 -1.99
N ILE A 202 17.65 -4.77 -0.75
CA ILE A 202 17.78 -6.19 -0.44
C ILE A 202 16.47 -6.92 -0.77
N ALA A 203 15.37 -6.51 -0.14
CA ALA A 203 14.05 -7.11 -0.34
C ALA A 203 13.56 -6.94 -1.78
N GLY A 204 13.82 -5.79 -2.40
CA GLY A 204 13.45 -5.52 -3.79
C GLY A 204 14.14 -6.47 -4.76
N PHE A 205 15.40 -6.83 -4.54
CA PHE A 205 16.08 -7.80 -5.39
C PHE A 205 15.44 -9.20 -5.29
N GLU A 206 15.17 -9.67 -4.08
CA GLU A 206 14.51 -10.97 -3.84
C GLU A 206 13.10 -11.04 -4.44
N LEU A 207 12.36 -9.94 -4.32
CA LEU A 207 11.05 -9.75 -4.93
C LEU A 207 11.12 -9.86 -6.46
N LEU A 208 12.02 -9.10 -7.10
CA LEU A 208 12.16 -9.04 -8.56
C LEU A 208 12.56 -10.38 -9.15
N ARG A 209 13.42 -11.16 -8.47
CA ARG A 209 13.82 -12.51 -8.88
C ARG A 209 12.67 -13.51 -8.92
N ARG A 210 11.64 -13.31 -8.09
CA ARG A 210 10.41 -14.12 -8.08
C ARG A 210 9.31 -13.54 -8.99
N GLY A 211 9.63 -12.49 -9.75
CA GLY A 211 8.70 -11.84 -10.67
C GLY A 211 7.70 -10.91 -9.99
N ALA A 212 7.88 -10.62 -8.71
CA ALA A 212 7.11 -9.62 -7.99
C ALA A 212 7.75 -8.24 -8.15
N TYR A 213 6.95 -7.17 -8.14
CA TYR A 213 7.44 -5.81 -8.33
C TYR A 213 6.44 -4.75 -7.82
N PRO A 214 6.92 -3.58 -7.37
CA PRO A 214 6.07 -2.41 -7.17
C PRO A 214 5.35 -2.02 -8.47
N ILE A 215 4.03 -1.92 -8.40
CA ILE A 215 3.16 -1.56 -9.53
C ILE A 215 2.58 -0.15 -9.40
N TYR A 216 2.61 0.43 -8.19
CA TYR A 216 2.09 1.75 -7.92
C TYR A 216 2.61 2.29 -6.58
N GLY A 217 2.53 3.61 -6.36
CA GLY A 217 3.00 4.25 -5.14
C GLY A 217 3.00 5.77 -5.23
N GLY A 218 3.29 6.44 -4.12
CA GLY A 218 3.25 7.90 -4.03
C GLY A 218 3.31 8.42 -2.61
N LYS A 219 3.23 9.75 -2.46
CA LYS A 219 3.20 10.41 -1.15
C LYS A 219 1.75 10.62 -0.69
N PRO A 220 1.34 10.10 0.47
CA PRO A 220 0.07 10.46 1.09
C PRO A 220 0.03 11.95 1.44
N ILE A 221 -1.02 12.63 0.98
CA ILE A 221 -1.17 14.08 1.16
C ILE A 221 -2.41 14.42 2.01
N PHE A 222 -3.52 13.67 1.83
CA PHE A 222 -4.77 13.91 2.56
C PHE A 222 -5.51 12.63 2.92
N LEU A 223 -6.28 12.70 4.00
CA LEU A 223 -7.31 11.73 4.33
C LEU A 223 -8.70 12.37 4.26
N PHE A 224 -9.60 11.74 3.52
CA PHE A 224 -11.02 12.06 3.49
C PHE A 224 -11.83 10.95 4.17
N GLY A 225 -12.76 11.36 5.04
CA GLY A 225 -13.58 10.43 5.80
C GLY A 225 -12.77 9.67 6.86
N GLY A 226 -13.45 8.73 7.53
CA GLY A 226 -12.89 7.96 8.63
C GLY A 226 -12.89 8.67 9.99
N HIS A 227 -12.71 7.86 11.04
CA HIS A 227 -12.59 8.36 12.41
C HIS A 227 -11.17 8.87 12.67
N LYS A 228 -11.03 9.87 13.56
CA LYS A 228 -9.72 10.41 13.98
C LYS A 228 -8.79 9.36 14.57
N ASP A 229 -9.36 8.30 15.13
CA ASP A 229 -8.63 7.20 15.75
C ASP A 229 -8.31 6.07 14.77
N CYS A 230 -8.72 6.16 13.49
CA CYS A 230 -8.38 5.13 12.51
C CYS A 230 -6.88 5.20 12.16
N MET A 231 -6.25 4.05 11.92
CA MET A 231 -4.82 4.00 11.61
C MET A 231 -4.43 4.83 10.38
N LEU A 232 -5.35 5.04 9.44
CA LEU A 232 -5.10 5.83 8.24
C LEU A 232 -5.06 7.33 8.53
N ALA A 233 -5.52 7.79 9.70
CA ALA A 233 -5.45 9.18 10.15
C ALA A 233 -4.07 9.62 10.64
N GLU A 234 -3.09 8.73 10.63
CA GLU A 234 -1.68 9.04 10.90
C GLU A 234 -1.00 9.79 9.77
N HIS A 235 0.08 10.51 10.08
CA HIS A 235 0.97 11.01 9.03
C HIS A 235 1.78 9.86 8.43
N TRP A 236 1.49 9.55 7.16
CA TRP A 236 2.21 8.54 6.37
C TRP A 236 3.16 9.20 5.37
N ASP A 237 4.38 8.70 5.26
CA ASP A 237 5.42 9.27 4.39
C ASP A 237 5.37 8.71 2.97
N HIS A 238 5.04 7.43 2.83
CA HIS A 238 5.10 6.76 1.53
C HIS A 238 4.10 5.62 1.40
N PHE A 239 3.33 5.65 0.31
CA PHE A 239 2.48 4.56 -0.14
C PHE A 239 3.21 3.74 -1.20
N ILE A 240 3.25 2.42 -1.04
CA ILE A 240 3.78 1.50 -2.04
C ILE A 240 2.85 0.30 -2.22
N PHE A 241 2.58 -0.05 -3.48
CA PHE A 241 1.69 -1.12 -3.87
C PHE A 241 2.44 -2.13 -4.73
N VAL A 242 2.50 -3.37 -4.26
CA VAL A 242 3.36 -4.41 -4.82
C VAL A 242 2.50 -5.55 -5.32
N ARG A 243 2.78 -6.03 -6.55
CA ARG A 243 2.17 -7.24 -7.09
C ARG A 243 3.16 -8.40 -6.99
N TYR A 244 2.66 -9.53 -6.53
CA TYR A 244 3.31 -10.83 -6.61
C TYR A 244 2.59 -11.71 -7.65
N PRO A 245 3.31 -12.47 -8.49
CA PRO A 245 2.69 -13.38 -9.44
C PRO A 245 1.77 -14.38 -8.76
N GLN A 246 2.21 -14.89 -7.61
CA GLN A 246 1.46 -15.79 -6.76
C GLN A 246 1.71 -15.46 -5.29
N ARG A 247 0.72 -15.67 -4.44
CA ARG A 247 0.83 -15.47 -2.99
C ARG A 247 1.97 -16.27 -2.35
N ARG A 248 2.25 -17.49 -2.84
CA ARG A 248 3.42 -18.29 -2.42
C ARG A 248 4.75 -17.55 -2.57
N ASN A 249 4.87 -16.65 -3.54
CA ASN A 249 6.11 -15.91 -3.77
C ASN A 249 6.40 -14.93 -2.62
N LEU A 250 5.38 -14.31 -2.02
CA LEU A 250 5.58 -13.48 -0.82
C LEU A 250 6.09 -14.35 0.34
N LEU A 251 5.39 -15.45 0.62
CA LEU A 251 5.72 -16.32 1.75
C LEU A 251 7.13 -16.93 1.60
N ALA A 252 7.52 -17.37 0.40
CA ALA A 252 8.88 -17.83 0.15
C ALA A 252 9.93 -16.71 0.15
N THR A 253 9.53 -15.45 -0.12
CA THR A 253 10.44 -14.30 -0.04
C THR A 253 10.79 -14.01 1.41
N ILE A 254 9.79 -13.88 2.28
CA ILE A 254 10.01 -13.51 3.69
C ILE A 254 10.77 -14.59 4.47
N GLU A 255 10.72 -15.85 4.02
CA GLU A 255 11.46 -16.97 4.62
C GLU A 255 12.91 -17.10 4.10
N SER A 256 13.31 -16.30 3.12
CA SER A 256 14.66 -16.41 2.54
C SER A 256 15.71 -15.75 3.42
N GLU A 257 16.88 -16.40 3.55
CA GLU A 257 18.01 -15.84 4.30
C GLU A 257 18.43 -14.45 3.79
N GLU A 258 18.36 -14.22 2.48
CA GLU A 258 18.66 -12.91 1.89
C GLU A 258 17.65 -11.83 2.31
N PHE A 259 16.36 -12.17 2.42
CA PHE A 259 15.36 -11.23 2.92
C PHE A 259 15.59 -10.89 4.39
N HIS A 260 15.91 -11.89 5.22
CA HIS A 260 16.21 -11.71 6.64
C HIS A 260 17.36 -10.71 6.90
N LYS A 261 18.38 -10.67 6.03
CA LYS A 261 19.46 -9.66 6.11
C LYS A 261 18.94 -8.22 6.01
N GLY A 262 17.80 -8.01 5.36
CA GLY A 262 17.18 -6.70 5.21
C GLY A 262 16.31 -6.28 6.41
N GLU A 263 15.84 -7.22 7.23
CA GLU A 263 14.83 -6.95 8.27
C GLU A 263 15.31 -5.91 9.27
N VAL A 264 16.58 -6.01 9.69
CA VAL A 264 17.22 -5.05 10.60
C VAL A 264 17.12 -3.60 10.11
N HIS A 265 17.19 -3.38 8.78
CA HIS A 265 17.09 -2.04 8.20
C HIS A 265 15.65 -1.52 8.20
N ARG A 266 14.67 -2.41 8.03
CA ARG A 266 13.24 -2.06 8.07
C ARG A 266 12.81 -1.73 9.50
N ASP A 267 13.20 -2.56 10.46
CA ASP A 267 12.94 -2.33 11.88
C ASP A 267 13.61 -1.07 12.41
N ALA A 268 14.84 -0.79 11.95
CA ALA A 268 15.52 0.45 12.31
C ALA A 268 14.86 1.67 11.68
N GLY A 269 14.39 1.56 10.43
CA GLY A 269 13.94 2.71 9.64
C GLY A 269 12.48 3.10 9.79
N LEU A 270 11.60 2.16 10.11
CA LEU A 270 10.15 2.39 10.17
C LEU A 270 9.65 2.57 11.60
N GLU A 271 8.77 3.54 11.77
CA GLU A 271 8.00 3.73 13.00
C GLU A 271 6.76 2.83 12.98
N ARG A 272 6.03 2.80 11.85
CA ARG A 272 4.78 2.07 11.71
C ARG A 272 4.51 1.74 10.24
N VAL A 273 3.73 0.69 10.01
CA VAL A 273 3.21 0.33 8.69
C VAL A 273 1.75 -0.11 8.75
N ALA A 274 0.93 0.43 7.83
CA ALA A 274 -0.35 -0.15 7.48
C ALA A 274 -0.16 -1.16 6.34
N ILE A 275 -0.43 -2.44 6.60
CA ILE A 275 -0.26 -3.51 5.61
C ILE A 275 -1.60 -4.18 5.35
N PHE A 276 -2.01 -4.21 4.08
CA PHE A 276 -3.15 -5.00 3.62
C PHE A 276 -2.71 -5.92 2.49
N MET A 277 -3.15 -7.17 2.56
CA MET A 277 -2.93 -8.19 1.55
C MET A 277 -4.26 -8.48 0.87
N GLY A 278 -4.23 -8.79 -0.41
CA GLY A 278 -5.47 -9.12 -1.11
C GLY A 278 -5.23 -9.62 -2.52
N LYS A 279 -6.33 -9.93 -3.20
CA LYS A 279 -6.33 -10.38 -4.59
C LYS A 279 -7.16 -9.46 -5.47
N GLU A 280 -6.95 -9.57 -6.77
CA GLU A 280 -7.76 -8.84 -7.75
C GLU A 280 -9.25 -9.14 -7.58
N ALA A 281 -10.09 -8.10 -7.64
CA ALA A 281 -11.51 -8.15 -7.34
C ALA A 281 -12.37 -8.74 -8.46
#